data_AF-A0A3M1ZIS1-F1
#
_entry.id   AF-A0A3M1ZIS1-F1
#
_cell.length_a   1.000
_cell.length_b   1.000
_cell.length_c   1.000
_cell.angle_alpha   90.00
_cell.angle_beta   90.00
_cell.angle_gamma   90.00
#
_symmetry.space_group_name_H-M   'P 1'
#
loop_
_entity.id
_entity.type
_entity.pdbx_description
1 polymer ?
#
loop_
_entity_poly.entity_id
_entity_poly.type
_entity_poly.pdbx_seq_one_letter_code
_entity_poly.pdbx_strand_id
1 'polypeptide(L)'
;MSVEAAEPIFERVWPWLRVHYEEWADLIRPFWLRTKAGGQPVTQDPFRLLLSLQHPQAIKGNWQAMQHLPAAREALNQFILSRARQE
;
A
#
# COMPACT_ATOMS: atom_id res chain seq x y z
N MET A 1 4.36 19.12 3.40
CA MET A 1 3.85 18.34 4.55
C MET A 1 5.01 17.55 5.12
N SER A 2 5.40 17.82 6.37
CA SER A 2 6.37 16.98 7.09
C SER A 2 5.72 15.66 7.50
N VAL A 3 6.53 14.61 7.69
CA VAL A 3 6.04 13.28 8.11
C VAL A 3 5.35 13.37 9.48
N GLU A 4 5.79 14.27 10.36
CA GLU A 4 5.19 14.53 11.69
C GLU A 4 3.79 15.14 11.60
N ALA A 5 3.48 15.94 10.58
CA ALA A 5 2.13 16.46 10.37
C ALA A 5 1.15 15.38 9.85
N ALA A 6 1.65 14.25 9.38
CA ALA A 6 0.85 13.15 8.82
C ALA A 6 0.54 12.04 9.85
N GLU A 7 1.29 11.94 10.95
CA GLU A 7 1.05 10.99 12.05
C GLU A 7 -0.41 10.93 12.56
N PRO A 8 -1.07 12.07 12.89
CA PRO A 8 -2.46 12.01 13.37
C PRO A 8 -3.46 11.53 12.30
N ILE A 9 -3.10 11.63 11.01
CA ILE A 9 -3.96 11.14 9.92
C ILE A 9 -3.79 9.63 9.77
N PHE A 10 -2.58 9.10 9.92
CA PHE A 10 -2.33 7.66 9.76
C PHE A 10 -3.01 6.83 10.83
N GLU A 11 -2.95 7.23 12.11
CA GLU A 11 -3.64 6.52 13.21
C GLU A 11 -5.15 6.44 12.98
N ARG A 12 -5.73 7.44 12.32
CA ARG A 12 -7.16 7.45 11.98
C ARG A 12 -7.50 6.61 10.74
N VAL A 13 -6.63 6.65 9.73
CA VAL A 13 -6.90 6.02 8.42
C VAL A 13 -6.51 4.54 8.42
N TRP A 14 -5.53 4.13 9.22
CA TRP A 14 -5.03 2.75 9.23
C TRP A 14 -6.11 1.72 9.63
N PRO A 15 -6.87 1.90 10.73
CA PRO A 15 -7.94 0.97 11.08
C PRO A 15 -9.01 0.88 9.99
N TRP A 16 -9.37 2.01 9.40
CA TRP A 16 -10.33 2.06 8.30
C TRP A 16 -9.83 1.27 7.08
N LEU A 17 -8.56 1.48 6.67
CA LEU A 17 -7.97 0.72 5.56
C LEU A 17 -7.95 -0.79 5.83
N ARG A 18 -7.63 -1.21 7.06
CA ARG A 18 -7.61 -2.64 7.42
C ARG A 18 -9.00 -3.31 7.28
N VAL A 19 -10.07 -2.54 7.47
CA VAL A 19 -11.45 -3.03 7.34
C VAL A 19 -11.92 -2.99 5.88
N HIS A 20 -11.64 -1.90 5.17
CA HIS A 20 -12.25 -1.63 3.87
C HIS A 20 -11.39 -2.00 2.66
N TYR A 21 -10.11 -2.37 2.84
CA TYR A 21 -9.22 -2.67 1.71
C TYR A 21 -9.75 -3.75 0.77
N GLU A 22 -10.47 -4.75 1.30
CA GLU A 22 -11.02 -5.84 0.49
C GLU A 22 -11.97 -5.36 -0.61
N GLU A 23 -12.65 -4.22 -0.40
CA GLU A 23 -13.51 -3.59 -1.42
C GLU A 23 -12.72 -3.10 -2.66
N TRP A 24 -11.42 -2.87 -2.49
CA TRP A 24 -10.52 -2.32 -3.50
C TRP A 24 -9.50 -3.33 -4.02
N ALA A 25 -9.36 -4.49 -3.36
CA ALA A 25 -8.30 -5.46 -3.64
C ALA A 25 -8.30 -5.90 -5.11
N ASP A 26 -9.46 -6.29 -5.64
CA ASP A 26 -9.59 -6.73 -7.04
C ASP A 26 -9.37 -5.60 -8.04
N LEU A 27 -9.74 -4.36 -7.69
CA LEU A 27 -9.54 -3.19 -8.55
C LEU A 27 -8.06 -2.81 -8.67
N ILE A 28 -7.30 -2.95 -7.59
CA ILE A 28 -5.88 -2.59 -7.54
C ILE A 28 -4.98 -3.75 -8.00
N ARG A 29 -5.47 -4.99 -7.95
CA ARG A 29 -4.74 -6.21 -8.32
C ARG A 29 -3.96 -6.14 -9.63
N PRO A 30 -4.53 -5.67 -10.77
CA PRO A 30 -3.79 -5.60 -12.03
C PRO A 30 -2.56 -4.71 -11.96
N PHE A 31 -2.53 -3.73 -11.04
CA PHE A 31 -1.46 -2.76 -10.91
C PHE A 31 -0.34 -3.29 -10.03
N TRP A 32 -0.65 -3.92 -8.89
CA TRP A 32 0.40 -4.47 -8.03
C TRP A 32 1.04 -5.73 -8.60
N LEU A 33 0.35 -6.52 -9.43
CA LEU A 33 0.95 -7.67 -10.12
C LEU A 33 2.09 -7.29 -11.07
N ARG A 34 2.21 -6.00 -11.43
CA ARG A 34 3.23 -5.49 -12.35
C ARG A 34 4.42 -4.85 -11.64
N THR A 35 4.39 -4.75 -10.32
CA THR A 35 5.44 -4.11 -9.53
C THR A 35 6.47 -5.12 -9.02
N LYS A 36 7.55 -4.59 -8.42
CA LYS A 36 8.62 -5.39 -7.84
C LYS A 36 8.86 -5.00 -6.39
N ALA A 37 9.14 -5.99 -5.53
CA ALA A 37 9.60 -5.81 -4.16
C ALA A 37 10.96 -6.48 -3.99
N GLY A 38 11.95 -5.77 -3.43
CA GLY A 38 13.32 -6.30 -3.31
C GLY A 38 13.97 -6.69 -4.65
N GLY A 39 13.54 -6.09 -5.76
CA GLY A 39 14.02 -6.41 -7.11
C GLY A 39 13.33 -7.60 -7.79
N GLN A 40 12.45 -8.32 -7.08
CA GLN A 40 11.72 -9.47 -7.61
C GLN A 40 10.26 -9.10 -7.92
N PRO A 41 9.62 -9.74 -8.93
CA PRO A 41 8.19 -9.59 -9.15
C PRO A 41 7.39 -9.89 -7.89
N VAL A 42 6.40 -9.06 -7.61
CA VAL A 42 5.54 -9.25 -6.44
C VAL A 42 4.62 -10.45 -6.69
N THR A 43 4.65 -11.44 -5.78
CA THR A 43 3.80 -12.65 -5.83
C THR A 43 2.68 -12.64 -4.80
N GLN A 44 2.73 -11.69 -3.86
CA GLN A 44 1.76 -11.51 -2.79
C GLN A 44 1.23 -10.09 -2.77
N ASP A 45 -0.03 -9.90 -2.38
CA ASP A 45 -0.60 -8.56 -2.31
C ASP A 45 0.19 -7.68 -1.32
N PRO A 46 0.84 -6.59 -1.78
CA PRO A 46 1.68 -5.76 -0.94
C PRO A 46 0.84 -4.96 0.06
N PHE A 47 -0.41 -4.63 -0.26
CA PHE A 47 -1.30 -3.91 0.64
C PHE A 47 -1.79 -4.81 1.76
N ARG A 48 -2.18 -6.07 1.46
CA ARG A 48 -2.52 -7.04 2.54
C ARG A 48 -1.34 -7.30 3.46
N LEU A 49 -0.12 -7.43 2.91
CA LEU A 49 1.08 -7.57 3.72
C LEU A 49 1.22 -6.38 4.67
N LEU A 50 1.14 -5.15 4.15
CA LEU A 50 1.28 -3.94 4.97
C LEU A 50 0.14 -3.82 6.00
N LEU A 51 -1.11 -4.04 5.61
CA LEU A 51 -2.30 -3.90 6.46
C LEU A 51 -2.50 -5.07 7.45
N SER A 52 -1.72 -6.15 7.32
CA SER A 52 -1.64 -7.18 8.36
C SER A 52 -0.96 -6.66 9.63
N LEU A 53 -0.15 -5.59 9.52
CA LEU A 53 0.47 -4.92 10.66
C LEU A 53 -0.56 -4.08 11.42
N GLN A 54 -0.51 -4.16 12.75
CA GLN A 54 -1.49 -3.50 13.61
C GLN A 54 -1.48 -1.97 13.46
N HIS A 55 -0.30 -1.39 13.25
CA HIS A 55 -0.08 0.04 13.14
C HIS A 55 1.05 0.33 12.13
N PRO A 56 1.05 1.50 11.47
CA PRO A 56 2.00 1.81 10.40
C PRO A 56 3.45 1.89 10.88
N GLN A 57 3.69 2.25 12.14
CA GLN A 57 5.05 2.31 12.72
C GLN A 57 5.69 0.91 12.79
N ALA A 58 4.90 -0.17 12.79
CA ALA A 58 5.41 -1.55 12.75
C ALA A 58 6.08 -1.90 11.41
N ILE A 59 5.92 -1.06 10.39
CA ILE A 59 6.66 -1.21 9.13
C ILE A 59 8.15 -0.91 9.36
N LYS A 60 8.47 0.08 10.21
CA LYS A 60 9.85 0.42 10.51
C LYS A 60 10.50 -0.72 11.29
N GLY A 61 11.58 -1.27 10.75
CA GLY A 61 12.25 -2.45 11.32
C GLY A 61 11.68 -3.78 10.86
N ASN A 62 10.54 -3.81 10.15
CA ASN A 62 10.07 -4.98 9.43
C ASN A 62 10.61 -4.94 7.99
N TRP A 63 11.72 -5.66 7.77
CA TRP A 63 12.40 -5.70 6.47
C TRP A 63 11.47 -6.07 5.31
N GLN A 64 10.63 -7.10 5.51
CA GLN A 64 9.70 -7.56 4.49
C GLN A 64 8.68 -6.46 4.13
N ALA A 65 8.11 -5.79 5.13
CA ALA A 65 7.19 -4.67 4.92
C ALA A 65 7.86 -3.48 4.22
N MET A 66 9.08 -3.14 4.64
CA MET A 66 9.87 -2.07 4.01
C MET A 66 10.14 -2.34 2.53
N GLN A 67 10.40 -3.60 2.15
CA GLN A 67 10.59 -3.98 0.74
C GLN A 67 9.34 -3.86 -0.12
N HIS A 68 8.14 -3.95 0.48
CA HIS A 68 6.86 -3.90 -0.24
C HIS A 68 6.25 -2.49 -0.30
N LEU A 69 6.73 -1.55 0.50
CA LEU A 69 6.30 -0.14 0.44
C LEU A 69 6.41 0.48 -0.96
N PRO A 70 7.56 0.36 -1.68
CA PRO A 70 7.68 0.93 -3.01
C PRO A 70 6.69 0.30 -4.00
N ALA A 71 6.50 -1.01 -3.92
CA ALA A 71 5.55 -1.75 -4.75
C ALA A 71 4.10 -1.32 -4.54
N ALA A 72 3.67 -1.16 -3.29
CA ALA A 72 2.33 -0.66 -2.96
C ALA A 72 2.12 0.77 -3.48
N ARG A 73 3.11 1.65 -3.29
CA ARG A 73 3.04 3.03 -3.79
C ARG A 73 2.96 3.08 -5.32
N GLU A 74 3.79 2.32 -6.02
CA GLU A 74 3.79 2.26 -7.48
C GLU A 74 2.44 1.76 -8.01
N ALA A 75 1.90 0.69 -7.43
CA ALA A 75 0.60 0.16 -7.80
C ALA A 75 -0.52 1.18 -7.62
N LEU A 76 -0.55 1.87 -6.48
CA LEU A 76 -1.54 2.91 -6.18
C LEU A 76 -1.44 4.07 -7.18
N ASN A 77 -0.22 4.53 -7.48
CA ASN A 77 0.00 5.60 -8.46
C ASN A 77 -0.50 5.19 -9.85
N GLN A 78 -0.19 3.98 -10.30
CA GLN A 78 -0.66 3.48 -11.59
C GLN A 78 -2.20 3.35 -11.63
N PHE A 79 -2.81 2.90 -10.53
CA PHE A 79 -4.26 2.84 -10.39
C PHE A 79 -4.90 4.22 -10.52
N ILE A 80 -4.42 5.21 -9.74
CA ILE A 80 -4.93 6.60 -9.78
C ILE A 80 -4.77 7.18 -11.19
N LEU A 81 -3.60 7.01 -11.81
CA LEU A 81 -3.35 7.49 -13.17
C LEU A 81 -4.21 6.79 -14.23
N SER A 82 -4.61 5.53 -14.00
CA SER A 82 -5.53 4.83 -14.91
C SER A 82 -6.95 5.39 -14.82
N ARG A 83 -7.41 5.71 -13.60
CA ARG A 83 -8.73 6.31 -13.35
C ARG A 83 -8.82 7.73 -13.88
N ALA A 84 -7.81 8.56 -13.62
CA ALA A 84 -7.76 9.94 -14.11
C ALA A 84 -7.66 10.05 -15.65
N ARG A 85 -7.32 8.96 -16.35
CA ARG A 85 -7.30 8.91 -17.82
C ARG A 85 -8.59 8.38 -18.45
N GLN A 86 -9.53 7.93 -17.62
CA GLN A 86 -10.85 7.44 -18.05
C GLN A 86 -11.94 8.52 -17.93
N GLU A 87 -11.58 9.70 -17.43
CA GLU A 87 -12.37 10.94 -17.43
C GLU A 87 -11.96 11.84 -18.60
#